data_AF-A0A9D2JA85-F1
#
_entry.id   AF-A0A9D2JA85-F1
#
_cell.length_a   1.000
_cell.length_b   1.000
_cell.length_c   1.000
_cell.angle_alpha   90.00
_cell.angle_beta   90.00
_cell.angle_gamma   90.00
#
_symmetry.space_group_name_H-M   'P 1'
#
loop_
_entity.id
_entity.type
_entity.pdbx_description
1 polymer ?
#
loop_
_entity_poly.entity_id
_entity_poly.type
_entity_poly.pdbx_seq_one_letter_code
_entity_poly.pdbx_strand_id
1 'polypeptide(L)'
;MVMGGMPQEEQDDELMQSPFRMVVTSFIRDKIAMIGLCAFTFIFLCCMILPFFFPIEMNYQDVTQANVAPGFGMLNIPSALKNNALDIAAGSTFSVGIDRDGNVYEWGTFPTDKLKKIPSSSEMGKLTMISAGLDHVVAVNENNQVFTWGNDRMGLASIPIELKTNTSPIKQISAGYQISLALTESGKLYNWGSTYLLSIVVPEGVQGNIAQFDDNPNIVMALTKDGEVVPLTNSTNSYTAVPEEIQGRTVDLALSDESAAAVTDDGHVYTWGNNVYGSMNVPEEIQGRVTEIEGGRYHFTAILDDGTVCTWGNDNFGQTDAPSFDGAVTDVAAGYYASYAIDENGQAKGWGLDGYLMGTDQLGRDVFRRLLVGGRMTMTVGFIAVIISTFIGVLVGGVSGYKGGKIDNLLMRLTEIVSSIPFLPFCIILSSILGNSIDETQRIVLIMFILGLLSWPGIARLVRGSVLAEREQEFVTAAKALGVKEFGIILRHILPNIITVIIVNATLDFATCMLTESSLSFIGFGVTEPNATWGNMLNGAQNGQVIENYWWRWLFPSIAFGICTISINCVGDGLRDAIDPKSKER
;
A
#
# COMPACT_ATOMS: atom_id res chain seq x y z
N MET A 1 27.07 -61.59 14.27
CA MET A 1 26.53 -60.35 13.67
C MET A 1 26.65 -59.29 14.75
N VAL A 2 27.48 -58.29 14.51
CA VAL A 2 28.03 -57.36 15.50
C VAL A 2 26.92 -56.46 16.04
N MET A 3 26.59 -56.61 17.33
CA MET A 3 25.95 -55.54 18.10
C MET A 3 26.99 -54.43 18.26
N GLY A 4 26.86 -53.38 17.45
CA GLY A 4 27.56 -52.12 17.71
C GLY A 4 26.88 -51.43 18.88
N GLY A 5 27.31 -51.72 20.10
CA GLY A 5 27.03 -50.85 21.24
C GLY A 5 27.72 -49.52 20.99
N MET A 6 26.99 -48.42 21.23
CA MET A 6 27.58 -47.08 21.21
C MET A 6 28.79 -47.01 22.15
N PRO A 7 29.86 -46.28 21.80
CA PRO A 7 31.02 -46.10 22.68
C PRO A 7 30.61 -45.49 24.03
N GLN A 8 31.21 -45.98 25.11
CA GLN A 8 30.93 -45.56 26.48
C GLN A 8 31.17 -44.05 26.71
N GLU A 9 32.05 -43.44 25.92
CA GLU A 9 32.30 -41.99 25.91
C GLU A 9 31.11 -41.17 25.36
N GLU A 10 30.32 -41.67 24.41
CA GLU A 10 29.11 -40.98 23.92
C GLU A 10 27.97 -41.04 24.95
N GLN A 11 27.91 -42.09 25.78
CA GLN A 11 26.95 -42.19 26.88
C GLN A 11 27.29 -41.25 28.04
N ASP A 12 28.58 -41.07 28.35
CA ASP A 12 29.03 -40.18 29.42
C ASP A 12 28.89 -38.69 29.02
N ASP A 13 29.05 -38.34 27.74
CA ASP A 13 28.81 -36.98 27.24
C ASP A 13 27.32 -36.61 27.23
N GLU A 14 26.40 -37.55 27.01
CA GLU A 14 24.95 -37.31 27.10
C GLU A 14 24.48 -37.14 28.56
N LEU A 15 25.15 -37.80 29.51
CA LEU A 15 24.91 -37.67 30.96
C LEU A 15 25.46 -36.36 31.56
N MET A 16 26.45 -35.72 30.91
CA MET A 16 27.03 -34.46 31.36
C MET A 16 26.41 -33.19 30.74
N GLN A 17 25.38 -33.32 29.90
CA GLN A 17 24.67 -32.14 29.37
C GLN A 17 23.55 -31.70 30.31
N SER A 18 23.55 -30.41 30.68
CA SER A 18 22.43 -29.79 31.40
C SER A 18 21.11 -30.03 30.64
N PRO A 19 19.96 -30.25 31.30
CA PRO A 19 18.66 -30.48 30.66
C PRO A 19 18.32 -29.48 29.55
N PHE A 20 18.67 -28.21 29.75
CA PHE A 20 18.49 -27.16 28.75
C PHE A 20 19.30 -27.39 27.46
N ARG A 21 20.56 -27.80 27.55
CA ARG A 21 21.40 -28.12 26.38
C ARG A 21 20.86 -29.31 25.60
N MET A 22 20.29 -30.30 26.28
CA MET A 22 19.66 -31.45 25.65
C MET A 22 18.43 -31.03 24.83
N VAL A 23 17.56 -30.20 25.40
CA VAL A 23 16.39 -29.63 24.70
C VAL A 23 16.83 -28.83 23.47
N VAL A 24 17.82 -27.93 23.61
CA VAL A 24 18.32 -27.13 22.48
C VAL A 24 18.88 -28.01 21.36
N THR A 25 19.65 -29.03 21.72
CA THR A 25 20.25 -29.96 20.74
C THR A 25 19.17 -30.78 20.03
N SER A 26 18.15 -31.23 20.77
CA SER A 26 17.01 -31.97 20.21
C SER A 26 16.18 -31.09 19.28
N PHE A 27 15.92 -29.84 19.67
CA PHE A 27 15.20 -28.87 18.85
C PHE A 27 15.93 -28.56 17.53
N ILE A 28 17.26 -28.35 17.58
CA ILE A 28 18.06 -28.08 16.38
C ILE A 28 18.07 -29.27 15.41
N ARG A 29 17.92 -30.50 15.92
CA ARG A 29 17.84 -31.71 15.09
C ARG A 29 16.48 -31.87 14.42
N ASP A 30 15.43 -31.25 14.95
CA ASP A 30 14.11 -31.24 14.32
C ASP A 30 14.10 -30.31 13.10
N LYS A 31 14.10 -30.92 11.91
CA LYS A 31 14.11 -30.20 10.64
C LYS A 31 12.84 -29.36 10.44
N ILE A 32 11.68 -29.83 10.90
CA ILE A 32 10.41 -29.12 10.72
C ILE A 32 10.41 -27.87 11.60
N ALA A 33 10.83 -28.01 12.86
CA ALA A 33 10.97 -26.91 13.79
C ALA A 33 11.96 -25.85 13.29
N MET A 34 13.11 -26.28 12.75
CA MET A 34 14.12 -25.37 12.21
C MET A 34 13.66 -24.65 10.94
N ILE A 35 12.94 -25.32 10.03
CA ILE A 35 12.34 -24.66 8.86
C ILE A 35 11.32 -23.60 9.31
N GLY A 36 10.46 -23.94 10.28
CA GLY A 36 9.52 -23.00 10.88
C GLY A 36 10.22 -21.81 11.52
N LEU A 37 11.27 -22.03 12.31
CA LEU A 37 12.04 -20.96 12.94
C LEU A 37 12.65 -20.01 11.91
N CYS A 38 13.30 -20.55 10.88
CA CYS A 38 13.90 -19.75 9.81
C CYS A 38 12.85 -18.94 9.05
N ALA A 39 11.73 -19.55 8.68
CA ALA A 39 10.64 -18.89 7.95
C ALA A 39 9.99 -17.79 8.81
N PHE A 40 9.66 -18.08 10.07
CA PHE A 40 9.12 -17.08 10.99
C PHE A 40 10.09 -15.92 11.20
N THR A 41 11.37 -16.20 11.43
CA THR A 41 12.40 -15.16 11.63
C THR A 41 12.52 -14.28 10.40
N PHE A 42 12.53 -14.86 9.21
CA PHE A 42 12.56 -14.09 7.96
C PHE A 42 11.35 -13.17 7.83
N ILE A 43 10.13 -13.69 8.03
CA ILE A 43 8.89 -12.89 7.97
C ILE A 43 8.89 -11.78 9.02
N PHE A 44 9.27 -12.13 10.26
CA PHE A 44 9.37 -11.20 11.36
C PHE A 44 10.33 -10.04 11.04
N LEU A 45 11.53 -10.36 10.56
CA LEU A 45 12.52 -9.35 10.15
C LEU A 45 12.00 -8.49 9.00
N CYS A 46 11.35 -9.07 7.99
CA CYS A 46 10.73 -8.32 6.91
C CYS A 46 9.69 -7.31 7.43
N CYS A 47 8.74 -7.74 8.28
CA CYS A 47 7.73 -6.85 8.85
C CYS A 47 8.29 -5.80 9.82
N MET A 48 9.37 -6.11 10.52
CA MET A 48 9.99 -5.20 11.49
C MET A 48 10.97 -4.21 10.83
N ILE A 49 11.66 -4.59 9.75
CA ILE A 49 12.74 -3.79 9.16
C ILE A 49 12.28 -3.08 7.89
N LEU A 50 11.65 -3.80 6.95
CA LEU A 50 11.37 -3.23 5.62
C LEU A 50 10.46 -1.99 5.63
N PRO A 51 9.47 -1.82 6.54
CA PRO A 51 8.69 -0.58 6.58
C PRO A 51 9.49 0.68 6.90
N PHE A 52 10.73 0.58 7.41
CA PHE A 52 11.60 1.75 7.55
C PHE A 52 12.16 2.22 6.19
N PHE A 53 12.33 1.30 5.24
CA PHE A 53 12.77 1.60 3.87
C PHE A 53 11.60 1.85 2.92
N PHE A 54 10.42 1.30 3.24
CA PHE A 54 9.18 1.45 2.48
C PHE A 54 8.09 2.04 3.38
N PRO A 55 8.19 3.34 3.73
CA PRO A 55 7.20 3.98 4.58
C PRO A 55 5.82 3.99 3.90
N ILE A 56 4.78 3.91 4.73
CA ILE A 56 3.39 4.03 4.31
C ILE A 56 2.78 5.28 4.92
N GLU A 57 2.10 6.06 4.10
CA GLU A 57 1.19 7.08 4.57
C GLU A 57 -0.15 6.41 4.90
N MET A 58 -0.48 6.32 6.19
CA MET A 58 -1.66 5.57 6.64
C MET A 58 -2.97 6.08 6.03
N ASN A 59 -3.06 7.40 5.83
CA ASN A 59 -4.26 8.07 5.33
C ASN A 59 -4.26 8.26 3.82
N TYR A 60 -3.21 7.79 3.12
CA TYR A 60 -3.16 7.89 1.66
C TYR A 60 -4.30 7.09 1.04
N GLN A 61 -5.02 7.72 0.12
CA GLN A 61 -6.04 7.09 -0.70
C GLN A 61 -6.02 7.74 -2.07
N ASP A 62 -6.05 6.90 -3.10
CA ASP A 62 -6.15 7.34 -4.46
C ASP A 62 -6.98 6.37 -5.29
N VAL A 63 -8.22 6.76 -5.60
CA VAL A 63 -9.14 5.92 -6.35
C VAL A 63 -8.74 5.74 -7.82
N THR A 64 -7.85 6.59 -8.37
CA THR A 64 -7.37 6.40 -9.75
C THR A 64 -6.36 5.27 -9.85
N GLN A 65 -5.73 4.91 -8.73
CA GLN A 65 -4.85 3.76 -8.57
C GLN A 65 -5.60 2.55 -7.97
N ALA A 66 -6.93 2.56 -7.92
CA ALA A 66 -7.69 1.49 -7.28
C ALA A 66 -7.63 0.16 -8.04
N ASN A 67 -7.36 -0.92 -7.32
CA ASN A 67 -7.32 -2.29 -7.83
C ASN A 67 -6.41 -2.46 -9.06
N VAL A 68 -5.24 -1.83 -9.03
CA VAL A 68 -4.16 -2.07 -10.00
C VAL A 68 -3.55 -3.44 -9.72
N ALA A 69 -3.42 -4.25 -10.76
CA ALA A 69 -2.82 -5.57 -10.67
C ALA A 69 -1.31 -5.51 -10.36
N PRO A 70 -0.73 -6.55 -9.74
CA PRO A 70 0.71 -6.64 -9.54
C PRO A 70 1.46 -6.64 -10.87
N GLY A 71 2.54 -5.87 -10.96
CA GLY A 71 3.38 -5.81 -12.14
C GLY A 71 4.16 -4.51 -12.25
N PHE A 72 5.14 -4.54 -13.16
CA PHE A 72 5.96 -3.41 -13.57
C PHE A 72 5.86 -3.30 -15.09
N GLY A 73 5.51 -2.11 -15.58
CA GLY A 73 5.37 -1.88 -17.01
C GLY A 73 4.44 -0.74 -17.39
N MET A 74 4.08 0.12 -16.43
CA MET A 74 3.42 1.38 -16.73
C MET A 74 4.35 2.32 -17.52
N LEU A 75 5.67 2.20 -17.37
CA LEU A 75 6.66 2.97 -18.13
C LEU A 75 7.30 2.19 -19.30
N ASN A 76 6.81 0.98 -19.61
CA ASN A 76 7.38 0.15 -20.66
C ASN A 76 6.98 0.62 -22.07
N ILE A 77 7.64 1.69 -22.54
CA ILE A 77 7.44 2.25 -23.87
C ILE A 77 7.68 1.17 -24.95
N PRO A 78 6.70 0.91 -25.83
CA PRO A 78 6.82 0.00 -26.96
C PRO A 78 8.04 0.29 -27.83
N SER A 79 8.72 -0.76 -28.30
CA SER A 79 9.96 -0.60 -29.09
C SER A 79 9.78 0.20 -30.38
N ALA A 80 8.57 0.22 -30.94
CA ALA A 80 8.23 1.00 -32.11
C ALA A 80 8.29 2.52 -31.86
N LEU A 81 8.02 2.97 -30.64
CA LEU A 81 8.03 4.40 -30.28
C LEU A 81 9.43 4.89 -29.85
N LYS A 82 10.33 4.00 -29.41
CA LYS A 82 11.59 4.39 -28.77
C LYS A 82 12.51 5.30 -29.57
N ASN A 83 12.42 5.37 -30.90
CA ASN A 83 13.15 6.32 -31.76
C ASN A 83 12.27 6.83 -32.92
N ASN A 84 10.96 6.72 -32.78
CA ASN A 84 9.98 7.08 -33.81
C ASN A 84 8.69 7.63 -33.20
N ALA A 85 8.71 8.02 -31.92
CA ALA A 85 7.57 8.63 -31.27
C ALA A 85 7.28 9.98 -31.93
N LEU A 86 6.00 10.25 -32.13
CA LEU A 86 5.47 11.56 -32.52
C LEU A 86 4.88 12.26 -31.30
N ASP A 87 4.09 11.55 -30.50
CA ASP A 87 3.36 12.09 -29.35
C ASP A 87 3.05 10.94 -28.37
N ILE A 88 3.11 11.22 -27.06
CA ILE A 88 2.88 10.27 -25.97
C ILE A 88 2.07 10.95 -24.87
N ALA A 89 1.05 10.27 -24.36
CA ALA A 89 0.25 10.73 -23.23
C ALA A 89 0.19 9.71 -22.10
N ALA A 90 0.30 10.21 -20.86
CA ALA A 90 0.22 9.42 -19.63
C ALA A 90 -1.19 9.47 -19.03
N GLY A 91 -1.87 8.33 -18.99
CA GLY A 91 -3.15 8.17 -18.28
C GLY A 91 -2.97 7.84 -16.79
N SER A 92 -4.02 7.33 -16.16
CA SER A 92 -4.02 6.99 -14.73
C SER A 92 -3.07 5.84 -14.36
N THR A 93 -3.18 4.71 -15.05
CA THR A 93 -2.40 3.48 -14.82
C THR A 93 -1.92 2.85 -16.13
N PHE A 94 -2.15 3.56 -17.24
CA PHE A 94 -1.82 3.18 -18.61
C PHE A 94 -1.24 4.39 -19.33
N SER A 95 -0.64 4.17 -20.49
CA SER A 95 -0.14 5.24 -21.35
C SER A 95 -0.38 4.88 -22.80
N VAL A 96 -0.43 5.90 -23.64
CA VAL A 96 -0.66 5.76 -25.08
C VAL A 96 0.34 6.61 -25.83
N GLY A 97 0.64 6.24 -27.06
CA GLY A 97 1.50 7.03 -27.92
C GLY A 97 1.26 6.70 -29.38
N ILE A 98 1.65 7.64 -30.23
CA ILE A 98 1.62 7.49 -31.68
C ILE A 98 3.02 7.63 -32.25
N ASP A 99 3.32 6.83 -33.28
CA ASP A 99 4.56 6.97 -34.03
C ASP A 99 4.42 8.01 -35.16
N ARG A 100 5.54 8.35 -35.82
CA ARG A 100 5.55 9.29 -36.96
C ARG A 100 4.77 8.81 -38.19
N ASP A 101 4.39 7.52 -38.23
CA ASP A 101 3.52 6.93 -39.25
C ASP A 101 2.03 7.01 -38.86
N GLY A 102 1.72 7.44 -37.64
CA GLY A 102 0.38 7.61 -37.08
C GLY A 102 -0.23 6.33 -36.48
N ASN A 103 0.58 5.31 -36.20
CA ASN A 103 0.12 4.08 -35.55
C ASN A 103 0.03 4.28 -34.03
N VAL A 104 -1.05 3.78 -33.42
CA VAL A 104 -1.29 3.86 -31.97
C VAL A 104 -0.67 2.67 -31.25
N TYR A 105 -0.07 2.95 -30.10
CA TYR A 105 0.39 1.95 -29.15
C TYR A 105 -0.11 2.30 -27.74
N GLU A 106 -0.53 1.28 -26.99
CA GLU A 106 -0.96 1.43 -25.58
C GLU A 106 -0.16 0.45 -24.70
N TRP A 107 0.19 0.87 -23.48
CA TRP A 107 0.89 0.04 -22.50
C TRP A 107 0.49 0.38 -21.06
N GLY A 108 0.98 -0.42 -20.10
CA GLY A 108 0.63 -0.33 -18.68
C GLY A 108 -0.52 -1.24 -18.26
N THR A 109 -1.20 -0.86 -17.17
CA THR A 109 -2.31 -1.61 -16.58
C THR A 109 -3.62 -0.90 -16.88
N PHE A 110 -4.48 -1.49 -17.71
CA PHE A 110 -5.70 -0.84 -18.16
C PHE A 110 -6.81 -0.87 -17.10
N PRO A 111 -7.40 0.27 -16.71
CA PRO A 111 -8.54 0.32 -15.79
C PRO A 111 -9.80 -0.39 -16.33
N THR A 112 -9.89 -0.56 -17.65
CA THR A 112 -11.04 -1.15 -18.33
C THR A 112 -10.61 -1.85 -19.61
N ASP A 113 -11.23 -3.00 -19.92
CA ASP A 113 -11.01 -3.69 -21.20
C ASP A 113 -11.52 -2.90 -22.41
N LYS A 114 -12.30 -1.83 -22.20
CA LYS A 114 -12.72 -0.95 -23.29
C LYS A 114 -11.57 -0.17 -23.92
N LEU A 115 -10.51 0.14 -23.16
CA LEU A 115 -9.34 0.85 -23.68
C LEU A 115 -8.63 0.03 -24.75
N LYS A 116 -8.52 -1.29 -24.53
CA LYS A 116 -7.93 -2.25 -25.48
C LYS A 116 -8.67 -2.35 -26.82
N LYS A 117 -9.85 -1.73 -26.96
CA LYS A 117 -10.66 -1.73 -28.19
C LYS A 117 -10.35 -0.48 -29.01
N ILE A 118 -9.09 -0.36 -29.42
CA ILE A 118 -8.61 0.73 -30.27
C ILE A 118 -9.37 0.67 -31.61
N PRO A 119 -9.90 1.80 -32.13
CA PRO A 119 -10.49 1.84 -33.46
C PRO A 119 -9.48 1.40 -34.54
N SER A 120 -9.96 0.90 -35.68
CA SER A 120 -9.05 0.38 -36.71
C SER A 120 -8.29 1.51 -37.41
N SER A 121 -7.06 1.25 -37.87
CA SER A 121 -6.27 2.22 -38.64
C SER A 121 -6.99 2.68 -39.92
N SER A 122 -7.84 1.83 -40.51
CA SER A 122 -8.68 2.21 -41.65
C SER A 122 -9.79 3.21 -41.30
N GLU A 123 -10.25 3.22 -40.04
CA GLU A 123 -11.25 4.18 -39.56
C GLU A 123 -10.60 5.49 -39.10
N MET A 124 -9.44 5.42 -38.43
CA MET A 124 -8.78 6.61 -37.89
C MET A 124 -7.93 7.34 -38.92
N GLY A 125 -7.35 6.64 -39.90
CA GLY A 125 -6.31 7.20 -40.75
C GLY A 125 -5.03 7.50 -39.96
N LYS A 126 -4.19 8.38 -40.49
CA LYS A 126 -2.94 8.78 -39.84
C LYS A 126 -3.22 9.75 -38.69
N LEU A 127 -2.95 9.32 -37.46
CA LEU A 127 -3.07 10.17 -36.28
C LEU A 127 -1.91 11.16 -36.16
N THR A 128 -2.21 12.32 -35.58
CA THR A 128 -1.27 13.44 -35.40
C THR A 128 -1.21 13.95 -33.97
N MET A 129 -2.21 13.67 -33.13
CA MET A 129 -2.24 14.02 -31.70
C MET A 129 -2.97 12.93 -30.92
N ILE A 130 -2.55 12.69 -29.68
CA ILE A 130 -3.18 11.73 -28.76
C ILE A 130 -3.12 12.24 -27.32
N SER A 131 -4.18 12.00 -26.54
CA SER A 131 -4.25 12.35 -25.12
C SER A 131 -4.96 11.26 -24.33
N ALA A 132 -4.48 10.95 -23.12
CA ALA A 132 -5.00 9.89 -22.26
C ALA A 132 -5.44 10.43 -20.90
N GLY A 133 -6.66 10.07 -20.50
CA GLY A 133 -7.24 10.49 -19.22
C GLY A 133 -7.33 9.37 -18.20
N LEU A 134 -8.36 9.46 -17.35
CA LEU A 134 -8.59 8.45 -16.31
C LEU A 134 -8.77 7.04 -16.88
N ASP A 135 -9.66 6.89 -17.87
CA ASP A 135 -10.06 5.59 -18.44
C ASP A 135 -10.54 5.69 -19.90
N HIS A 136 -10.15 6.76 -20.60
CA HIS A 136 -10.47 7.02 -22.00
C HIS A 136 -9.32 7.74 -22.71
N VAL A 137 -9.34 7.72 -24.04
CA VAL A 137 -8.32 8.33 -24.91
C VAL A 137 -9.01 9.19 -25.95
N VAL A 138 -8.44 10.35 -26.24
CA VAL A 138 -8.84 11.26 -27.33
C VAL A 138 -7.70 11.33 -28.34
N ALA A 139 -8.01 11.31 -29.63
CA ALA A 139 -7.01 11.45 -30.68
C ALA A 139 -7.52 12.26 -31.87
N VAL A 140 -6.60 12.80 -32.67
CA VAL A 140 -6.90 13.56 -33.89
C VAL A 140 -6.10 13.01 -35.05
N ASN A 141 -6.71 12.94 -36.24
CA ASN A 141 -6.03 12.55 -37.48
C ASN A 141 -5.62 13.74 -38.35
N GLU A 142 -4.85 13.45 -39.41
CA GLU A 142 -4.40 14.42 -40.41
C GLU A 142 -5.55 15.18 -41.12
N ASN A 143 -6.77 14.63 -41.06
CA ASN A 143 -7.98 15.25 -41.60
C ASN A 143 -8.76 16.08 -40.56
N ASN A 144 -8.16 16.36 -39.39
CA ASN A 144 -8.76 17.06 -38.25
C ASN A 144 -10.01 16.39 -37.65
N GLN A 145 -10.14 15.08 -37.82
CA GLN A 145 -11.23 14.31 -37.23
C GLN A 145 -10.82 13.86 -35.83
N VAL A 146 -11.72 14.08 -34.87
CA VAL A 146 -11.53 13.69 -33.46
C VAL A 146 -12.12 12.30 -33.23
N PHE A 147 -11.38 11.48 -32.49
CA PHE A 147 -11.76 10.13 -32.07
C PHE A 147 -11.72 10.02 -30.56
N THR A 148 -12.59 9.18 -30.00
CA THR A 148 -12.58 8.85 -28.57
C THR A 148 -12.87 7.37 -28.39
N TRP A 149 -12.09 6.69 -27.55
CA TRP A 149 -12.33 5.30 -27.15
C TRP A 149 -11.99 5.08 -25.68
N GLY A 150 -12.29 3.88 -25.17
CA GLY A 150 -12.22 3.56 -23.74
C GLY A 150 -13.59 3.65 -23.09
N ASN A 151 -13.66 4.18 -21.87
CA ASN A 151 -14.92 4.27 -21.15
C ASN A 151 -15.81 5.39 -21.69
N ASP A 152 -17.10 5.08 -21.89
CA ASP A 152 -18.11 6.02 -22.39
C ASP A 152 -19.12 6.39 -21.29
N ARG A 153 -18.63 6.47 -20.04
CA ARG A 153 -19.46 7.05 -18.97
C ARG A 153 -19.61 8.54 -19.25
N MET A 154 -20.74 9.12 -18.88
CA MET A 154 -21.01 10.55 -19.02
C MET A 154 -20.97 11.08 -20.47
N GLY A 155 -21.02 10.22 -21.48
CA GLY A 155 -21.03 10.62 -22.89
C GLY A 155 -19.66 11.00 -23.46
N LEU A 156 -18.58 10.39 -22.95
CA LEU A 156 -17.22 10.61 -23.46
C LEU A 156 -17.05 10.23 -24.95
N ALA A 157 -17.85 9.32 -25.50
CA ALA A 157 -17.85 9.02 -26.94
C ALA A 157 -18.75 9.99 -27.76
N SER A 158 -19.48 10.89 -27.09
CA SER A 158 -20.46 11.79 -27.71
C SER A 158 -19.82 13.10 -28.18
N ILE A 159 -18.91 13.01 -29.14
CA ILE A 159 -18.21 14.17 -29.71
C ILE A 159 -19.24 15.19 -30.29
N PRO A 160 -19.14 16.49 -29.94
CA PRO A 160 -20.10 17.52 -30.37
C PRO A 160 -20.22 17.65 -31.90
N ILE A 161 -21.44 17.86 -32.39
CA ILE A 161 -21.69 17.95 -33.85
C ILE A 161 -21.02 19.20 -34.45
N GLU A 162 -20.91 20.27 -33.68
CA GLU A 162 -20.24 21.51 -34.05
C GLU A 162 -18.72 21.33 -34.17
N LEU A 163 -18.15 20.34 -33.49
CA LEU A 163 -16.74 19.96 -33.64
C LEU A 163 -16.57 19.05 -34.87
N LYS A 164 -17.51 18.12 -35.11
CA LYS A 164 -17.48 17.23 -36.30
C LYS A 164 -17.66 17.98 -37.62
N THR A 165 -18.40 19.08 -37.60
CA THR A 165 -18.67 19.92 -38.78
C THR A 165 -17.77 21.17 -38.83
N ASN A 166 -16.86 21.31 -37.86
CA ASN A 166 -15.88 22.39 -37.83
C ASN A 166 -14.91 22.30 -39.01
N THR A 167 -14.50 23.46 -39.53
CA THR A 167 -13.52 23.57 -40.61
C THR A 167 -12.15 24.08 -40.15
N SER A 168 -12.05 24.61 -38.92
CA SER A 168 -10.77 25.01 -38.34
C SER A 168 -9.99 23.77 -37.89
N PRO A 169 -8.68 23.67 -38.19
CA PRO A 169 -7.84 22.60 -37.65
C PRO A 169 -7.86 22.55 -36.12
N ILE A 170 -7.65 21.35 -35.58
CA ILE A 170 -7.50 21.15 -34.13
C ILE A 170 -6.05 21.50 -33.76
N LYS A 171 -5.90 22.33 -32.73
CA LYS A 171 -4.61 22.77 -32.21
C LYS A 171 -4.16 21.93 -31.01
N GLN A 172 -5.09 21.62 -30.11
CA GLN A 172 -4.81 20.92 -28.85
C GLN A 172 -6.01 20.07 -28.44
N ILE A 173 -5.76 18.94 -27.79
CA ILE A 173 -6.77 18.06 -27.20
C ILE A 173 -6.39 17.69 -25.78
N SER A 174 -7.39 17.36 -24.97
CA SER A 174 -7.18 16.77 -23.64
C SER A 174 -8.22 15.70 -23.35
N ALA A 175 -7.75 14.59 -22.77
CA ALA A 175 -8.55 13.59 -22.10
C ALA A 175 -8.34 13.72 -20.58
N GLY A 176 -9.27 14.36 -19.88
CA GLY A 176 -9.16 14.64 -18.44
C GLY A 176 -9.87 13.62 -17.54
N TYR A 177 -10.28 14.07 -16.35
CA TYR A 177 -11.06 13.26 -15.41
C TYR A 177 -12.54 13.19 -15.81
N GLN A 178 -12.89 12.19 -16.63
CA GLN A 178 -14.24 11.99 -17.18
C GLN A 178 -14.77 13.18 -18.02
N ILE A 179 -13.87 13.96 -18.61
CA ILE A 179 -14.17 15.03 -19.56
C ILE A 179 -13.14 14.98 -20.69
N SER A 180 -13.53 15.48 -21.87
CA SER A 180 -12.64 15.64 -23.02
C SER A 180 -12.75 17.05 -23.56
N LEU A 181 -11.64 17.62 -24.02
CA LEU A 181 -11.56 18.97 -24.57
C LEU A 181 -10.84 18.97 -25.92
N ALA A 182 -11.21 19.93 -26.77
CA ALA A 182 -10.52 20.21 -28.02
C ALA A 182 -10.51 21.71 -28.29
N LEU A 183 -9.33 22.25 -28.58
CA LEU A 183 -9.12 23.64 -28.99
C LEU A 183 -8.80 23.68 -30.49
N THR A 184 -9.45 24.59 -31.20
CA THR A 184 -9.18 24.83 -32.62
C THR A 184 -8.14 25.93 -32.82
N GLU A 185 -7.48 25.95 -33.98
CA GLU A 185 -6.58 27.06 -34.38
C GLU A 185 -7.26 28.43 -34.41
N SER A 186 -8.57 28.46 -34.68
CA SER A 186 -9.39 29.67 -34.57
C SER A 186 -9.60 30.15 -33.13
N GLY A 187 -9.09 29.43 -32.12
CA GLY A 187 -9.17 29.77 -30.71
C GLY A 187 -10.48 29.37 -30.04
N LYS A 188 -11.23 28.42 -30.62
CA LYS A 188 -12.51 27.97 -30.10
C LYS A 188 -12.34 26.67 -29.31
N LEU A 189 -12.73 26.70 -28.03
CA LEU A 189 -12.71 25.55 -27.14
C LEU A 189 -14.05 24.81 -27.17
N TYR A 190 -13.96 23.48 -27.26
CA TYR A 190 -15.07 22.53 -27.21
C TYR A 190 -14.81 21.54 -26.07
N ASN A 191 -15.88 21.08 -25.43
CA ASN A 191 -15.80 20.05 -24.39
C ASN A 191 -16.97 19.05 -24.50
N TRP A 192 -16.76 17.81 -24.06
CA TRP A 192 -17.78 16.78 -23.95
C TRP A 192 -17.43 15.79 -22.83
N GLY A 193 -18.37 14.92 -22.45
CA GLY A 193 -18.27 14.12 -21.23
C GLY A 193 -19.00 14.77 -20.05
N SER A 194 -18.44 14.66 -18.85
CA SER A 194 -19.09 15.10 -17.61
C SER A 194 -19.04 16.61 -17.39
N THR A 195 -20.12 17.30 -17.74
CA THR A 195 -20.32 18.73 -17.38
C THR A 195 -20.69 18.95 -15.91
N TYR A 196 -20.96 17.87 -15.17
CA TYR A 196 -21.26 17.92 -13.73
C TYR A 196 -19.99 17.97 -12.88
N LEU A 197 -18.96 17.21 -13.26
CA LEU A 197 -17.70 17.17 -12.51
C LEU A 197 -16.89 18.44 -12.71
N LEU A 198 -16.88 18.97 -13.95
CA LEU A 198 -16.17 20.17 -14.32
C LEU A 198 -17.07 21.12 -15.08
N SER A 199 -17.46 22.23 -14.44
CA SER A 199 -18.30 23.26 -15.06
C SER A 199 -17.42 24.28 -15.76
N ILE A 200 -17.38 24.18 -17.09
CA ILE A 200 -16.60 25.09 -17.94
C ILE A 200 -17.50 26.27 -18.34
N VAL A 201 -17.07 27.47 -17.99
CA VAL A 201 -17.72 28.72 -18.39
C VAL A 201 -16.69 29.59 -19.07
N VAL A 202 -16.85 29.79 -20.38
CA VAL A 202 -15.95 30.67 -21.16
C VAL A 202 -16.46 32.10 -21.06
N PRO A 203 -15.68 33.05 -20.49
CA PRO A 203 -16.09 34.45 -20.42
C PRO A 203 -16.27 35.09 -21.80
N GLU A 204 -17.07 36.16 -21.86
CA GLU A 204 -17.29 36.91 -23.10
C GLU A 204 -15.95 37.48 -23.62
N GLY A 205 -15.70 37.32 -24.93
CA GLY A 205 -14.46 37.76 -25.57
C GLY A 205 -13.28 36.77 -25.50
N VAL A 206 -13.35 35.74 -24.66
CA VAL A 206 -12.30 34.71 -24.56
C VAL A 206 -12.43 33.68 -25.68
N GLN A 207 -13.66 33.25 -26.00
CA GLN A 207 -13.91 32.29 -27.08
C GLN A 207 -13.47 32.86 -28.43
N GLY A 208 -12.61 32.14 -29.16
CA GLY A 208 -11.96 32.61 -30.40
C GLY A 208 -10.61 33.31 -30.19
N ASN A 209 -10.25 33.63 -28.94
CA ASN A 209 -8.97 34.24 -28.57
C ASN A 209 -8.06 33.30 -27.77
N ILE A 210 -8.47 32.04 -27.54
CA ILE A 210 -7.67 31.07 -26.79
C ILE A 210 -6.48 30.61 -27.64
N ALA A 211 -5.28 30.65 -27.06
CA ALA A 211 -4.05 30.13 -27.64
C ALA A 211 -3.76 28.70 -27.16
N GLN A 212 -3.98 28.42 -25.89
CA GLN A 212 -3.76 27.13 -25.24
C GLN A 212 -4.75 27.00 -24.09
N PHE A 213 -5.03 25.77 -23.68
CA PHE A 213 -5.72 25.52 -22.42
C PHE A 213 -5.00 24.43 -21.64
N ASP A 214 -5.33 24.32 -20.36
CA ASP A 214 -5.04 23.11 -19.60
C ASP A 214 -6.18 22.84 -18.61
N ASP A 215 -6.34 21.59 -18.21
CA ASP A 215 -7.40 21.13 -17.31
C ASP A 215 -6.92 20.17 -16.22
N ASN A 216 -7.56 20.28 -15.07
CA ASN A 216 -7.44 19.31 -13.99
C ASN A 216 -8.84 18.95 -13.48
N PRO A 217 -8.98 18.04 -12.49
CA PRO A 217 -10.29 17.65 -11.97
C PRO A 217 -11.14 18.79 -11.36
N ASN A 218 -10.55 19.97 -11.13
CA ASN A 218 -11.16 21.10 -10.43
C ASN A 218 -11.45 22.31 -11.34
N ILE A 219 -10.64 22.56 -12.37
CA ILE A 219 -10.74 23.75 -13.22
C ILE A 219 -10.18 23.51 -14.63
N VAL A 220 -10.66 24.32 -15.59
CA VAL A 220 -10.00 24.51 -16.89
C VAL A 220 -9.51 25.95 -16.93
N MET A 221 -8.28 26.16 -17.39
CA MET A 221 -7.73 27.48 -17.63
C MET A 221 -7.39 27.64 -19.11
N ALA A 222 -7.55 28.86 -19.62
CA ALA A 222 -7.14 29.23 -20.95
C ALA A 222 -6.01 30.26 -20.88
N LEU A 223 -4.99 30.07 -21.70
CA LEU A 223 -4.05 31.11 -22.09
C LEU A 223 -4.55 31.74 -23.38
N THR A 224 -4.76 33.05 -23.39
CA THR A 224 -5.20 33.78 -24.58
C THR A 224 -4.02 34.15 -25.50
N LYS A 225 -4.31 34.51 -26.75
CA LYS A 225 -3.29 34.91 -27.75
C LYS A 225 -2.55 36.20 -27.38
N ASP A 226 -3.11 37.00 -26.48
CA ASP A 226 -2.53 38.20 -25.89
C ASP A 226 -1.77 37.94 -24.57
N GLY A 227 -1.63 36.68 -24.15
CA GLY A 227 -0.82 36.29 -22.99
C GLY A 227 -1.55 36.42 -21.65
N GLU A 228 -2.89 36.48 -21.66
CA GLU A 228 -3.71 36.51 -20.44
C GLU A 228 -4.08 35.09 -20.01
N VAL A 229 -3.96 34.80 -18.72
CA VAL A 229 -4.37 33.52 -18.11
C VAL A 229 -5.74 33.69 -17.50
N VAL A 230 -6.72 32.98 -18.05
CA VAL A 230 -8.14 33.13 -17.73
C VAL A 230 -8.72 31.81 -17.22
N PRO A 231 -9.15 31.75 -15.93
CA PRO A 231 -9.89 30.62 -15.41
C PRO A 231 -11.28 30.51 -16.04
N LEU A 232 -11.63 29.36 -16.60
CA LEU A 232 -12.91 29.13 -17.30
C LEU A 232 -14.00 28.66 -16.32
N THR A 233 -14.26 29.45 -15.28
CA THR A 233 -15.24 29.14 -14.24
C THR A 233 -15.88 30.40 -13.67
N ASN A 234 -17.09 30.27 -13.14
CA ASN A 234 -17.76 31.33 -12.38
C ASN A 234 -17.49 31.24 -10.87
N SER A 235 -16.83 30.18 -10.41
CA SER A 235 -16.61 29.91 -9.00
C SER A 235 -15.21 30.31 -8.58
N THR A 236 -15.08 31.09 -7.52
CA THR A 236 -13.78 31.43 -6.93
C THR A 236 -13.21 30.27 -6.13
N ASN A 237 -11.95 29.92 -6.38
CA ASN A 237 -11.17 28.92 -5.65
C ASN A 237 -9.67 29.31 -5.65
N SER A 238 -8.80 28.45 -5.09
CA SER A 238 -7.34 28.70 -5.03
C SER A 238 -6.70 28.92 -6.39
N TYR A 239 -7.21 28.29 -7.44
CA TYR A 239 -6.74 28.43 -8.82
C TYR A 239 -7.15 29.75 -9.48
N THR A 240 -8.28 30.35 -9.07
CA THR A 240 -8.72 31.63 -9.66
C THR A 240 -7.89 32.84 -9.22
N ALA A 241 -6.99 32.68 -8.24
CA ALA A 241 -6.09 33.72 -7.77
C ALA A 241 -4.84 33.84 -8.68
N VAL A 242 -5.07 34.09 -9.97
CA VAL A 242 -4.00 34.22 -10.96
C VAL A 242 -3.15 35.46 -10.65
N PRO A 243 -1.80 35.36 -10.61
CA PRO A 243 -0.94 36.51 -10.35
C PRO A 243 -1.14 37.64 -11.38
N GLU A 244 -1.24 38.90 -10.94
CA GLU A 244 -1.41 40.03 -11.87
C GLU A 244 -0.15 40.28 -12.71
N GLU A 245 1.02 39.91 -12.20
CA GLU A 245 2.33 40.16 -12.83
C GLU A 245 2.63 39.32 -14.07
N ILE A 246 1.89 38.22 -14.27
CA ILE A 246 2.04 37.33 -15.44
C ILE A 246 1.10 37.67 -16.59
N GLN A 247 0.07 38.50 -16.33
CA GLN A 247 -0.94 38.85 -17.32
C GLN A 247 -0.33 39.66 -18.45
N GLY A 248 -0.59 39.23 -19.69
CA GLY A 248 -0.07 39.83 -20.92
C GLY A 248 1.37 39.42 -21.26
N ARG A 249 1.98 38.56 -20.46
CA ARG A 249 3.37 38.09 -20.61
C ARG A 249 3.52 36.58 -20.62
N THR A 250 2.44 35.85 -20.37
CA THR A 250 2.46 34.39 -20.30
C THR A 250 2.57 33.78 -21.69
N VAL A 251 3.47 32.82 -21.86
CA VAL A 251 3.69 32.08 -23.11
C VAL A 251 3.29 30.62 -23.03
N ASP A 252 3.21 30.06 -21.82
CA ASP A 252 2.81 28.68 -21.57
C ASP A 252 2.12 28.51 -20.21
N LEU A 253 1.26 27.49 -20.08
CA LEU A 253 0.38 27.26 -18.94
C LEU A 253 0.21 25.76 -18.67
N ALA A 254 0.42 25.36 -17.42
CA ALA A 254 0.17 23.99 -16.94
C ALA A 254 -0.56 23.96 -15.60
N LEU A 255 -1.31 22.88 -15.37
CA LEU A 255 -2.09 22.57 -14.19
C LEU A 255 -1.68 21.20 -13.65
N SER A 256 -1.33 21.15 -12.38
CA SER A 256 -1.38 19.90 -11.62
C SER A 256 -2.77 19.71 -11.02
N ASP A 257 -3.03 18.58 -10.34
CA ASP A 257 -4.31 18.37 -9.64
C ASP A 257 -4.54 19.38 -8.49
N GLU A 258 -3.50 20.09 -8.04
CA GLU A 258 -3.50 20.93 -6.83
C GLU A 258 -3.04 22.38 -7.05
N SER A 259 -2.28 22.64 -8.12
CA SER A 259 -1.67 23.94 -8.39
C SER A 259 -1.63 24.25 -9.88
N ALA A 260 -1.38 25.51 -10.21
CA ALA A 260 -1.17 25.99 -11.57
C ALA A 260 0.24 26.58 -11.69
N ALA A 261 0.79 26.54 -12.90
CA ALA A 261 2.07 27.12 -13.25
C ALA A 261 1.97 27.83 -14.62
N ALA A 262 2.64 28.96 -14.74
CA ALA A 262 2.71 29.72 -15.98
C ALA A 262 4.16 30.11 -16.28
N VAL A 263 4.56 30.00 -17.55
CA VAL A 263 5.87 30.46 -18.05
C VAL A 263 5.67 31.81 -18.71
N THR A 264 6.50 32.77 -18.38
CA THR A 264 6.49 34.12 -18.97
C THR A 264 7.49 34.25 -20.12
N ASP A 265 7.35 35.29 -20.93
CA ASP A 265 8.17 35.60 -22.11
C ASP A 265 9.69 35.71 -21.84
N ASP A 266 10.09 35.89 -20.59
CA ASP A 266 11.47 35.91 -20.12
C ASP A 266 11.93 34.58 -19.48
N GLY A 267 11.13 33.51 -19.60
CA GLY A 267 11.44 32.16 -19.14
C GLY A 267 11.25 31.91 -17.64
N HIS A 268 10.64 32.84 -16.90
CA HIS A 268 10.32 32.64 -15.48
C HIS A 268 9.02 31.87 -15.29
N VAL A 269 9.01 30.99 -14.29
CA VAL A 269 7.85 30.19 -13.88
C VAL A 269 7.22 30.79 -12.63
N TYR A 270 5.91 31.03 -12.70
CA TYR A 270 5.09 31.49 -11.60
C TYR A 270 4.07 30.41 -11.24
N THR A 271 3.94 30.08 -9.95
CA THR A 271 3.01 29.06 -9.46
C THR A 271 1.97 29.65 -8.51
N TRP A 272 0.75 29.11 -8.53
CA TRP A 272 -0.32 29.47 -7.59
C TRP A 272 -1.25 28.27 -7.34
N GLY A 273 -2.17 28.38 -6.37
CA GLY A 273 -3.04 27.28 -5.95
C GLY A 273 -2.62 26.68 -4.60
N ASN A 274 -2.61 25.35 -4.48
CA ASN A 274 -2.26 24.64 -3.25
C ASN A 274 -0.87 24.02 -3.37
N ASN A 275 0.00 24.27 -2.39
CA ASN A 275 1.35 23.68 -2.37
C ASN A 275 1.34 22.28 -1.73
N VAL A 276 0.84 21.29 -2.46
CA VAL A 276 0.79 19.88 -2.02
C VAL A 276 2.05 19.17 -2.52
N TYR A 277 2.74 18.44 -1.62
CA TYR A 277 4.03 17.79 -1.89
C TYR A 277 5.13 18.70 -2.48
N GLY A 278 5.05 20.01 -2.26
CA GLY A 278 6.04 20.95 -2.78
C GLY A 278 5.92 21.25 -4.27
N SER A 279 4.77 20.97 -4.91
CA SER A 279 4.54 21.23 -6.35
C SER A 279 4.79 22.69 -6.76
N MET A 280 4.61 23.64 -5.83
CA MET A 280 4.84 25.06 -6.11
C MET A 280 6.29 25.51 -5.88
N ASN A 281 7.16 24.63 -5.36
CA ASN A 281 8.57 24.94 -5.07
C ASN A 281 9.42 24.85 -6.33
N VAL A 282 9.29 25.85 -7.21
CA VAL A 282 10.09 25.92 -8.45
C VAL A 282 11.58 26.01 -8.11
N PRO A 283 12.45 25.17 -8.69
CA PRO A 283 13.90 25.27 -8.52
C PRO A 283 14.43 26.63 -9.00
N GLU A 284 15.32 27.27 -8.24
CA GLU A 284 15.85 28.60 -8.61
C GLU A 284 16.71 28.54 -9.87
N GLU A 285 17.36 27.41 -10.13
CA GLU A 285 18.29 27.17 -11.24
C GLU A 285 17.63 27.11 -12.62
N ILE A 286 16.30 26.92 -12.69
CA ILE A 286 15.55 26.89 -13.95
C ILE A 286 14.88 28.22 -14.28
N GLN A 287 14.83 29.16 -13.33
CA GLN A 287 14.18 30.46 -13.54
C GLN A 287 14.88 31.25 -14.65
N GLY A 288 14.09 31.72 -15.62
CA GLY A 288 14.59 32.43 -16.80
C GLY A 288 15.06 31.52 -17.94
N ARG A 289 14.88 30.20 -17.82
CA ARG A 289 15.35 29.20 -18.79
C ARG A 289 14.25 28.28 -19.31
N VAL A 290 13.04 28.35 -18.77
CA VAL A 290 11.95 27.44 -19.14
C VAL A 290 11.33 27.87 -20.46
N THR A 291 11.14 26.93 -21.37
CA THR A 291 10.48 27.14 -22.67
C THR A 291 9.11 26.49 -22.75
N GLU A 292 8.90 25.40 -22.03
CA GLU A 292 7.64 24.64 -21.98
C GLU A 292 7.47 23.99 -20.61
N ILE A 293 6.23 23.85 -20.16
CA ILE A 293 5.86 23.26 -18.88
C ILE A 293 4.62 22.38 -19.01
N GLU A 294 4.64 21.24 -18.32
CA GLU A 294 3.53 20.29 -18.29
C GLU A 294 3.23 19.85 -16.86
N GLY A 295 1.95 19.60 -16.59
CA GLY A 295 1.42 19.33 -15.25
C GLY A 295 1.06 17.86 -15.05
N GLY A 296 1.72 17.22 -14.09
CA GLY A 296 1.29 15.91 -13.58
C GLY A 296 0.36 16.04 -12.39
N ARG A 297 0.05 14.95 -11.67
CA ARG A 297 -0.87 15.07 -10.53
C ARG A 297 -0.38 16.00 -9.43
N TYR A 298 0.86 15.80 -9.00
CA TYR A 298 1.46 16.53 -7.89
C TYR A 298 2.88 17.01 -8.21
N HIS A 299 3.22 17.08 -9.50
CA HIS A 299 4.54 17.46 -10.02
C HIS A 299 4.39 18.26 -11.31
N PHE A 300 5.40 19.02 -11.67
CA PHE A 300 5.52 19.72 -12.95
C PHE A 300 6.81 19.31 -13.64
N THR A 301 6.76 19.19 -14.96
CA THR A 301 7.91 18.88 -15.81
C THR A 301 8.10 20.04 -16.78
N ALA A 302 9.32 20.54 -16.91
CA ALA A 302 9.64 21.65 -17.80
C ALA A 302 10.77 21.30 -18.78
N ILE A 303 10.68 21.81 -20.00
CA ILE A 303 11.79 21.84 -20.97
C ILE A 303 12.52 23.16 -20.81
N LEU A 304 13.85 23.10 -20.79
CA LEU A 304 14.73 24.26 -20.70
C LEU A 304 15.25 24.70 -22.07
N ASP A 305 15.77 25.92 -22.14
CA ASP A 305 16.36 26.57 -23.32
C ASP A 305 17.53 25.80 -23.97
N ASP A 306 18.17 24.90 -23.22
CA ASP A 306 19.23 24.01 -23.68
C ASP A 306 18.72 22.62 -24.14
N GLY A 307 17.42 22.40 -24.12
CA GLY A 307 16.77 21.13 -24.48
C GLY A 307 16.84 20.05 -23.39
N THR A 308 17.21 20.40 -22.17
CA THR A 308 17.14 19.49 -21.01
C THR A 308 15.78 19.56 -20.31
N VAL A 309 15.49 18.58 -19.46
CA VAL A 309 14.22 18.47 -18.73
C VAL A 309 14.46 18.57 -17.24
N CYS A 310 13.58 19.29 -16.54
CA CYS A 310 13.56 19.37 -15.09
C CYS A 310 12.17 19.03 -14.57
N THR A 311 12.07 18.17 -13.56
CA THR A 311 10.80 17.84 -12.89
C THR A 311 10.91 18.11 -11.40
N TRP A 312 9.88 18.71 -10.80
CA TRP A 312 9.80 18.98 -9.36
C TRP A 312 8.40 18.72 -8.79
N GLY A 313 8.30 18.58 -7.47
CA GLY A 313 7.07 18.28 -6.75
C GLY A 313 7.13 16.95 -6.01
N ASN A 314 6.05 16.17 -6.09
CA ASN A 314 5.97 14.85 -5.45
C ASN A 314 6.96 13.86 -6.09
N ASP A 315 7.66 13.10 -5.27
CA ASP A 315 8.66 12.12 -5.69
C ASP A 315 8.44 10.71 -5.09
N ASN A 316 7.23 10.42 -4.59
CA ASN A 316 6.92 9.12 -3.96
C ASN A 316 7.17 7.90 -4.86
N PHE A 317 7.23 8.11 -6.18
CA PHE A 317 7.44 7.11 -7.21
C PHE A 317 8.59 7.46 -8.16
N GLY A 318 9.46 8.42 -7.83
CA GLY A 318 10.57 8.85 -8.70
C GLY A 318 10.12 9.79 -9.84
N GLN A 319 9.07 10.57 -9.64
CA GLN A 319 8.61 11.51 -10.67
C GLN A 319 9.60 12.65 -10.90
N THR A 320 10.49 12.96 -9.95
CA THR A 320 11.52 14.00 -10.12
C THR A 320 12.81 13.48 -10.76
N ASP A 321 12.93 12.16 -10.94
CA ASP A 321 14.09 11.49 -11.55
C ASP A 321 14.07 11.56 -13.10
N ALA A 322 13.98 12.77 -13.65
CA ALA A 322 13.97 12.99 -15.09
C ALA A 322 15.27 12.43 -15.74
N PRO A 323 15.18 11.61 -16.81
CA PRO A 323 16.34 11.00 -17.44
C PRO A 323 17.09 11.99 -18.33
N SER A 324 18.40 11.79 -18.49
CA SER A 324 19.20 12.54 -19.47
C SER A 324 18.93 12.08 -20.90
N PHE A 325 18.92 13.01 -21.84
CA PHE A 325 18.79 12.77 -23.29
C PHE A 325 20.09 13.07 -24.04
N ASP A 326 20.30 12.37 -25.17
CA ASP A 326 21.44 12.61 -26.05
C ASP A 326 21.16 13.77 -27.02
N GLY A 327 19.90 13.92 -27.45
CA GLY A 327 19.40 15.06 -28.23
C GLY A 327 18.60 16.05 -27.38
N ALA A 328 18.28 17.21 -27.97
CA ALA A 328 17.40 18.19 -27.33
C ALA A 328 15.97 17.62 -27.20
N VAL A 329 15.40 17.69 -26.01
CA VAL A 329 13.99 17.36 -25.77
C VAL A 329 13.12 18.40 -26.44
N THR A 330 12.12 17.94 -27.20
CA THR A 330 11.22 18.79 -27.99
C THR A 330 9.77 18.71 -27.54
N ASP A 331 9.44 17.72 -26.72
CA ASP A 331 8.08 17.47 -26.24
C ASP A 331 8.12 16.73 -24.91
N VAL A 332 7.21 17.08 -24.01
CA VAL A 332 7.03 16.45 -22.71
C VAL A 332 5.55 16.18 -22.49
N ALA A 333 5.25 15.11 -21.77
CA ALA A 333 3.89 14.84 -21.32
C ALA A 333 3.94 14.43 -19.86
N ALA A 334 3.20 15.12 -19.01
CA ALA A 334 3.02 14.76 -17.62
C ALA A 334 1.58 14.30 -17.41
N GLY A 335 1.41 13.14 -16.77
CA GLY A 335 0.10 12.64 -16.36
C GLY A 335 0.05 12.40 -14.87
N TYR A 336 -0.82 11.49 -14.44
CA TYR A 336 -1.05 11.22 -13.01
C TYR A 336 0.27 11.03 -12.22
N TYR A 337 1.00 9.96 -12.47
CA TYR A 337 2.27 9.68 -11.77
C TYR A 337 3.42 9.35 -12.71
N ALA A 338 3.20 9.44 -14.02
CA ALA A 338 4.18 9.16 -15.04
C ALA A 338 4.42 10.43 -15.87
N SER A 339 5.67 10.62 -16.26
CA SER A 339 6.07 11.64 -17.21
C SER A 339 6.82 10.98 -18.36
N TYR A 340 6.70 11.55 -19.55
CA TYR A 340 7.42 11.15 -20.75
C TYR A 340 8.05 12.37 -21.40
N ALA A 341 9.13 12.13 -22.14
CA ALA A 341 9.78 13.15 -22.96
C ALA A 341 10.25 12.52 -24.28
N ILE A 342 10.17 13.30 -25.35
CA ILE A 342 10.59 12.92 -26.70
C ILE A 342 11.66 13.91 -27.17
N ASP A 343 12.80 13.40 -27.64
CA ASP A 343 13.84 14.23 -28.25
C ASP A 343 13.62 14.49 -29.75
N GLU A 344 14.41 15.40 -30.32
CA GLU A 344 14.39 15.74 -31.75
C GLU A 344 14.56 14.52 -32.69
N ASN A 345 15.19 13.44 -32.21
CA ASN A 345 15.38 12.19 -32.95
C ASN A 345 14.19 11.24 -32.84
N GLY A 346 13.20 11.56 -31.99
CA GLY A 346 12.03 10.73 -31.68
C GLY A 346 12.33 9.72 -30.59
N GLN A 347 13.40 9.91 -29.81
CA GLN A 347 13.73 9.07 -28.69
C GLN A 347 12.80 9.36 -27.51
N ALA A 348 12.02 8.37 -27.11
CA ALA A 348 11.10 8.50 -25.99
C ALA A 348 11.65 7.83 -24.72
N LYS A 349 11.59 8.53 -23.58
CA LYS A 349 11.87 7.97 -22.24
C LYS A 349 10.76 8.38 -21.27
N GLY A 350 10.50 7.53 -20.27
CA GLY A 350 9.52 7.78 -19.23
C GLY A 350 10.11 7.56 -17.84
N TRP A 351 9.56 8.27 -16.85
CA TRP A 351 9.94 8.18 -15.44
C TRP A 351 8.71 8.41 -14.53
N GLY A 352 8.86 8.15 -13.23
CA GLY A 352 7.77 8.10 -12.26
C GLY A 352 7.27 6.69 -11.96
N LEU A 353 5.96 6.54 -11.76
CA LEU A 353 5.35 5.27 -11.33
C LEU A 353 5.37 4.20 -12.44
N ASP A 354 6.16 3.14 -12.24
CA ASP A 354 6.20 1.98 -13.15
C ASP A 354 5.23 0.84 -12.78
N GLY A 355 4.79 0.79 -11.53
CA GLY A 355 3.81 -0.20 -11.06
C GLY A 355 4.00 -0.61 -9.59
N TYR A 356 3.37 -1.73 -9.23
CA TYR A 356 3.27 -2.18 -7.84
C TYR A 356 3.66 -3.67 -7.73
N LEU A 357 4.54 -3.99 -6.77
CA LEU A 357 5.03 -5.35 -6.56
C LEU A 357 3.90 -6.35 -6.23
N MET A 358 2.92 -5.94 -5.42
CA MET A 358 1.77 -6.76 -5.02
C MET A 358 0.43 -6.14 -5.40
N GLY A 359 0.43 -5.16 -6.31
CA GLY A 359 -0.77 -4.41 -6.71
C GLY A 359 -1.28 -3.46 -5.63
N THR A 360 -2.46 -2.89 -5.87
CA THR A 360 -3.14 -1.98 -4.95
C THR A 360 -4.50 -2.51 -4.50
N ASP A 361 -5.02 -1.94 -3.42
CA ASP A 361 -6.38 -2.21 -2.95
C ASP A 361 -7.42 -1.25 -3.58
N GLN A 362 -8.67 -1.33 -3.11
CA GLN A 362 -9.78 -0.51 -3.63
C GLN A 362 -9.63 1.00 -3.39
N LEU A 363 -8.71 1.41 -2.51
CA LEU A 363 -8.39 2.80 -2.21
C LEU A 363 -7.05 3.20 -2.85
N GLY A 364 -6.49 2.38 -3.74
CA GLY A 364 -5.22 2.62 -4.42
C GLY A 364 -3.98 2.54 -3.53
N ARG A 365 -4.11 1.90 -2.36
CA ARG A 365 -2.99 1.76 -1.42
C ARG A 365 -2.14 0.55 -1.79
N ASP A 366 -0.83 0.69 -1.72
CA ASP A 366 0.14 -0.37 -2.02
C ASP A 366 -0.02 -1.58 -1.07
N VAL A 367 -0.43 -2.72 -1.63
CA VAL A 367 -0.66 -3.97 -0.87
C VAL A 367 0.63 -4.49 -0.25
N PHE A 368 1.78 -4.31 -0.89
CA PHE A 368 3.07 -4.79 -0.37
C PHE A 368 3.47 -4.03 0.90
N ARG A 369 3.41 -2.69 0.86
CA ARG A 369 3.71 -1.85 2.04
C ARG A 369 2.74 -2.15 3.18
N ARG A 370 1.45 -2.28 2.86
CA ARG A 370 0.42 -2.66 3.84
C ARG A 370 0.66 -4.06 4.43
N LEU A 371 1.14 -5.02 3.64
CA LEU A 371 1.44 -6.37 4.11
C LEU A 371 2.52 -6.37 5.20
N LEU A 372 3.55 -5.56 5.02
CA LEU A 372 4.67 -5.47 5.96
C LEU A 372 4.26 -4.81 7.28
N VAL A 373 3.59 -3.65 7.20
CA VAL A 373 3.09 -2.92 8.37
C VAL A 373 1.97 -3.68 9.06
N GLY A 374 1.10 -4.33 8.30
CA GLY A 374 0.03 -5.18 8.82
C GLY A 374 0.55 -6.39 9.58
N GLY A 375 1.59 -7.05 9.06
CA GLY A 375 2.25 -8.14 9.77
C GLY A 375 2.89 -7.69 11.08
N ARG A 376 3.54 -6.51 11.09
CA ARG A 376 4.06 -5.89 12.31
C ARG A 376 2.96 -5.69 13.36
N MET A 377 1.81 -5.16 12.95
CA MET A 377 0.68 -4.93 13.85
C MET A 377 0.10 -6.23 14.40
N THR A 378 -0.22 -7.20 13.55
CA THR A 378 -0.75 -8.52 13.96
C THR A 378 0.19 -9.23 14.92
N MET A 379 1.50 -9.26 14.65
CA MET A 379 2.49 -9.87 15.54
C MET A 379 2.64 -9.11 16.86
N THR A 380 2.59 -7.77 16.84
CA THR A 380 2.70 -6.96 18.07
C THR A 380 1.51 -7.19 18.99
N VAL A 381 0.29 -7.22 18.44
CA VAL A 381 -0.93 -7.50 19.21
C VAL A 381 -0.87 -8.89 19.84
N GLY A 382 -0.52 -9.91 19.06
CA GLY A 382 -0.38 -11.28 19.56
C GLY A 382 0.67 -11.39 20.66
N PHE A 383 1.81 -10.71 20.51
CA PHE A 383 2.95 -10.82 21.42
C PHE A 383 2.63 -10.21 22.79
N ILE A 384 2.04 -9.01 22.80
CA ILE A 384 1.63 -8.34 24.03
C ILE A 384 0.53 -9.14 24.74
N ALA A 385 -0.45 -9.66 23.99
CA ALA A 385 -1.51 -10.49 24.55
C ALA A 385 -0.95 -11.75 25.24
N VAL A 386 0.01 -12.43 24.62
CA VAL A 386 0.66 -13.61 25.21
C VAL A 386 1.44 -13.29 26.46
N ILE A 387 2.16 -12.16 26.50
CA ILE A 387 2.89 -11.75 27.71
C ILE A 387 1.92 -11.57 28.88
N ILE A 388 0.81 -10.85 28.65
CA ILE A 388 -0.23 -10.62 29.67
C ILE A 388 -0.84 -11.96 30.11
N SER A 389 -1.24 -12.78 29.14
CA SER A 389 -1.85 -14.10 29.36
C SER A 389 -0.92 -15.02 30.18
N THR A 390 0.33 -15.10 29.78
CA THR A 390 1.36 -15.93 30.41
C THR A 390 1.65 -15.45 31.82
N PHE A 391 1.78 -14.15 32.03
CA PHE A 391 2.02 -13.57 33.34
C PHE A 391 0.90 -13.92 34.34
N ILE A 392 -0.37 -13.69 33.95
CA ILE A 392 -1.52 -14.03 34.80
C ILE A 392 -1.58 -15.55 35.01
N GLY A 393 -1.39 -16.31 33.93
CA GLY A 393 -1.42 -17.77 33.94
C GLY A 393 -0.43 -18.40 34.90
N VAL A 394 0.83 -17.96 34.84
CA VAL A 394 1.92 -18.44 35.69
C VAL A 394 1.67 -18.08 37.16
N LEU A 395 1.18 -16.87 37.45
CA LEU A 395 0.86 -16.45 38.81
C LEU A 395 -0.31 -17.26 39.39
N VAL A 396 -1.42 -17.35 38.68
CA VAL A 396 -2.63 -18.03 39.15
C VAL A 396 -2.38 -19.54 39.25
N GLY A 397 -1.84 -20.15 38.20
CA GLY A 397 -1.52 -21.58 38.15
C GLY A 397 -0.46 -21.98 39.17
N GLY A 398 0.60 -21.17 39.32
CA GLY A 398 1.67 -21.43 40.28
C GLY A 398 1.19 -21.39 41.73
N VAL A 399 0.37 -20.39 42.09
CA VAL A 399 -0.19 -20.28 43.45
C VAL A 399 -1.21 -21.39 43.72
N SER A 400 -2.10 -21.67 42.76
CA SER A 400 -3.11 -22.73 42.86
C SER A 400 -2.47 -24.10 43.01
N GLY A 401 -1.50 -24.44 42.16
CA GLY A 401 -0.81 -25.73 42.20
C GLY A 401 0.00 -25.92 43.48
N TYR A 402 0.69 -24.88 43.96
CA TYR A 402 1.52 -24.99 45.15
C TYR A 402 0.67 -25.14 46.42
N LYS A 403 -0.30 -24.25 46.64
CA LYS A 403 -1.08 -24.21 47.89
C LYS A 403 -2.14 -25.31 47.99
N GLY A 404 -2.72 -25.74 46.87
CA GLY A 404 -3.79 -26.73 46.86
C GLY A 404 -5.05 -26.31 47.66
N GLY A 405 -5.94 -27.28 47.89
CA GLY A 405 -7.08 -27.13 48.80
C GLY A 405 -8.06 -26.01 48.43
N LYS A 406 -8.42 -25.17 49.41
CA LYS A 406 -9.43 -24.11 49.23
C LYS A 406 -8.98 -22.98 48.29
N ILE A 407 -7.68 -22.63 48.32
CA ILE A 407 -7.13 -21.56 47.46
C ILE A 407 -7.10 -22.01 46.01
N ASP A 408 -6.68 -23.26 45.78
CA ASP A 408 -6.75 -23.88 44.46
C ASP A 408 -8.18 -23.88 43.91
N ASN A 409 -9.14 -24.39 44.68
CA ASN A 409 -10.54 -24.41 44.26
C ASN A 409 -11.07 -23.00 43.94
N LEU A 410 -10.76 -21.98 44.76
CA LEU A 410 -11.18 -20.60 44.48
C LEU A 410 -10.60 -20.07 43.16
N LEU A 411 -9.29 -20.22 42.95
CA LEU A 411 -8.60 -19.73 41.75
C LEU A 411 -9.04 -20.47 40.49
N MET A 412 -9.27 -21.78 40.58
CA MET A 412 -9.78 -22.57 39.45
C MET A 412 -11.23 -22.24 39.13
N ARG A 413 -12.07 -21.93 40.13
CA ARG A 413 -13.43 -21.41 39.88
C ARG A 413 -13.42 -20.07 39.16
N LEU A 414 -12.52 -19.15 39.55
CA LEU A 414 -12.34 -17.90 38.81
C LEU A 414 -11.90 -18.15 37.37
N THR A 415 -10.98 -19.11 37.18
CA THR A 415 -10.49 -19.53 35.87
C THR A 415 -11.62 -20.09 34.97
N GLU A 416 -12.53 -20.89 35.55
CA GLU A 416 -13.73 -21.40 34.86
C GLU A 416 -14.71 -20.29 34.48
N ILE A 417 -14.91 -19.30 35.35
CA ILE A 417 -15.77 -18.13 35.06
C ILE A 417 -15.23 -17.35 33.85
N VAL A 418 -13.93 -17.05 33.82
CA VAL A 418 -13.32 -16.35 32.70
C VAL A 418 -13.41 -17.17 31.41
N SER A 419 -13.13 -18.48 31.48
CA SER A 419 -13.23 -19.39 30.32
C SER A 419 -14.66 -19.51 29.76
N SER A 420 -15.67 -19.18 30.57
CA SER A 420 -17.07 -19.23 30.16
C SER A 420 -17.50 -17.99 29.37
N ILE A 421 -16.68 -16.93 29.33
CA ILE A 421 -16.94 -15.71 28.56
C ILE A 421 -16.60 -16.00 27.08
N PRO A 422 -17.59 -15.91 26.15
CA PRO A 422 -17.31 -16.14 24.74
C PRO A 422 -16.54 -14.94 24.16
N PHE A 423 -15.31 -15.19 23.70
CA PHE A 423 -14.37 -14.15 23.27
C PHE A 423 -14.93 -13.24 22.17
N LEU A 424 -15.38 -13.81 21.06
CA LEU A 424 -15.86 -13.03 19.90
C LEU A 424 -17.09 -12.17 20.26
N PRO A 425 -18.17 -12.70 20.86
CA PRO A 425 -19.29 -11.87 21.31
C PRO A 425 -18.88 -10.76 22.28
N PHE A 426 -17.97 -11.03 23.22
CA PHE A 426 -17.50 -10.02 24.16
C PHE A 426 -16.79 -8.87 23.45
N CYS A 427 -15.89 -9.18 22.52
CA CYS A 427 -15.17 -8.17 21.73
C CYS A 427 -16.12 -7.35 20.84
N ILE A 428 -17.11 -7.98 20.22
CA ILE A 428 -18.13 -7.30 19.40
C ILE A 428 -18.95 -6.32 20.25
N ILE A 429 -19.45 -6.77 21.41
CA ILE A 429 -20.23 -5.92 22.32
C ILE A 429 -19.40 -4.73 22.77
N LEU A 430 -18.14 -4.97 23.17
CA LEU A 430 -17.29 -3.91 23.67
C LEU A 430 -16.89 -2.91 22.57
N SER A 431 -16.55 -3.40 21.37
CA SER A 431 -16.29 -2.54 20.20
C SER A 431 -17.52 -1.71 19.84
N SER A 432 -18.73 -2.29 19.92
CA SER A 432 -19.98 -1.60 19.63
C SER A 432 -20.32 -0.53 20.67
N ILE A 433 -20.05 -0.79 21.96
CA ILE A 433 -20.31 0.18 23.04
C ILE A 433 -19.31 1.34 22.97
N LEU A 434 -18.04 1.03 22.73
CA LEU A 434 -16.98 2.05 22.70
C LEU A 434 -17.00 2.86 21.40
N GLY A 435 -17.49 2.29 20.29
CA GLY A 435 -17.76 3.01 19.05
C GLY A 435 -16.61 3.95 18.63
N ASN A 436 -16.97 5.19 18.29
CA ASN A 436 -16.00 6.24 17.91
C ASN A 436 -15.55 7.11 19.10
N SER A 437 -15.83 6.69 20.34
CA SER A 437 -15.49 7.47 21.54
C SER A 437 -14.03 7.32 21.99
N ILE A 438 -13.33 6.35 21.42
CA ILE A 438 -11.93 6.05 21.72
C ILE A 438 -11.06 6.25 20.48
N ASP A 439 -9.83 6.72 20.70
CA ASP A 439 -8.83 6.80 19.64
C ASP A 439 -8.46 5.40 19.13
N GLU A 440 -7.96 5.32 17.90
CA GLU A 440 -7.59 4.07 17.26
C GLU A 440 -6.48 3.34 18.04
N THR A 441 -5.50 4.08 18.56
CA THR A 441 -4.45 3.52 19.41
C THR A 441 -5.03 2.90 20.68
N GLN A 442 -6.02 3.56 21.28
CA GLN A 442 -6.69 3.06 22.49
C GLN A 442 -7.48 1.78 22.19
N ARG A 443 -8.12 1.69 21.02
CA ARG A 443 -8.80 0.49 20.56
C ARG A 443 -7.84 -0.68 20.38
N ILE A 444 -6.68 -0.45 19.74
CA ILE A 444 -5.64 -1.46 19.56
C ILE A 444 -5.15 -1.98 20.92
N VAL A 445 -4.81 -1.07 21.84
CA VAL A 445 -4.37 -1.42 23.20
C VAL A 445 -5.44 -2.21 23.95
N LEU A 446 -6.70 -1.80 23.85
CA LEU A 446 -7.81 -2.50 24.46
C LEU A 446 -7.93 -3.95 23.96
N ILE A 447 -7.81 -4.17 22.65
CA ILE A 447 -7.83 -5.52 22.05
C ILE A 447 -6.69 -6.37 22.62
N MET A 448 -5.47 -5.82 22.74
CA MET A 448 -4.32 -6.52 23.35
C MET A 448 -4.61 -6.96 24.78
N PHE A 449 -5.20 -6.07 25.59
CA PHE A 449 -5.54 -6.38 26.99
C PHE A 449 -6.65 -7.43 27.09
N ILE A 450 -7.67 -7.37 26.25
CA ILE A 450 -8.77 -8.34 26.27
C ILE A 450 -8.30 -9.71 25.82
N LEU A 451 -7.51 -9.78 24.74
CA LEU A 451 -6.89 -11.02 24.28
C LEU A 451 -6.02 -11.64 25.39
N GLY A 452 -5.21 -10.84 26.09
CA GLY A 452 -4.41 -11.33 27.20
C GLY A 452 -5.24 -11.76 28.42
N LEU A 453 -6.25 -10.98 28.79
CA LEU A 453 -7.09 -11.20 29.98
C LEU A 453 -8.06 -12.37 29.82
N LEU A 454 -8.45 -12.72 28.60
CA LEU A 454 -9.36 -13.83 28.36
C LEU A 454 -8.64 -15.14 27.99
N SER A 455 -7.36 -15.09 27.59
CA SER A 455 -6.61 -16.28 27.14
C SER A 455 -5.80 -17.00 28.23
N TRP A 456 -5.53 -16.37 29.39
CA TRP A 456 -4.74 -16.97 30.47
C TRP A 456 -5.29 -18.27 31.11
N PRO A 457 -6.60 -18.60 31.07
CA PRO A 457 -7.11 -19.80 31.73
C PRO A 457 -6.52 -21.13 31.25
N GLY A 458 -6.08 -21.20 29.98
CA GLY A 458 -5.45 -22.40 29.42
C GLY A 458 -4.09 -22.68 30.10
N ILE A 459 -3.19 -21.71 30.00
CA ILE A 459 -1.85 -21.81 30.59
C ILE A 459 -1.89 -21.91 32.13
N ALA A 460 -2.85 -21.28 32.83
CA ALA A 460 -2.99 -21.45 34.29
C ALA A 460 -3.26 -22.89 34.70
N ARG A 461 -4.10 -23.62 33.94
CA ARG A 461 -4.40 -25.03 34.22
C ARG A 461 -3.18 -25.92 33.99
N LEU A 462 -2.41 -25.64 32.94
CA LEU A 462 -1.17 -26.36 32.65
C LEU A 462 -0.10 -26.11 33.71
N VAL A 463 0.17 -24.84 34.02
CA VAL A 463 1.12 -24.46 35.08
C VAL A 463 0.72 -25.06 36.42
N ARG A 464 -0.57 -25.03 36.78
CA ARG A 464 -1.09 -25.68 37.99
C ARG A 464 -0.74 -27.17 38.02
N GLY A 465 -0.99 -27.89 36.93
CA GLY A 465 -0.67 -29.31 36.82
C GLY A 465 0.82 -29.60 37.00
N SER A 466 1.68 -28.82 36.33
CA SER A 466 3.14 -28.95 36.44
C SER A 466 3.65 -28.59 37.83
N VAL A 467 3.12 -27.54 38.46
CA VAL A 467 3.49 -27.16 39.83
C VAL A 467 3.06 -28.22 40.84
N LEU A 468 1.90 -28.85 40.66
CA LEU A 468 1.47 -29.96 41.53
C LEU A 468 2.44 -31.14 41.48
N ALA A 469 2.95 -31.47 40.29
CA ALA A 469 3.94 -32.55 40.11
C ALA A 469 5.28 -32.19 40.76
N GLU A 470 5.80 -30.98 40.51
CA GLU A 470 7.08 -30.53 41.06
C GLU A 470 7.05 -30.32 42.58
N ARG A 471 5.89 -29.95 43.15
CA ARG A 471 5.75 -29.71 44.60
C ARG A 471 6.09 -30.94 45.44
N GLU A 472 5.86 -32.14 44.92
CA GLU A 472 6.10 -33.41 45.63
C GLU A 472 7.54 -33.91 45.52
N GLN A 473 8.43 -33.18 44.83
CA GLN A 473 9.83 -33.57 44.66
C GLN A 473 10.68 -33.30 45.91
N GLU A 474 11.77 -34.07 46.06
CA GLU A 474 12.64 -34.04 47.24
C GLU A 474 13.28 -32.66 47.48
N PHE A 475 13.66 -31.94 46.42
CA PHE A 475 14.27 -30.62 46.52
C PHE A 475 13.31 -29.56 47.10
N VAL A 476 12.00 -29.69 46.86
CA VAL A 476 10.98 -28.79 47.43
C VAL A 476 10.82 -29.07 48.92
N THR A 477 10.83 -30.35 49.31
CA THR A 477 10.77 -30.76 50.73
C THR A 477 12.01 -30.27 51.50
N ALA A 478 13.19 -30.36 50.89
CA ALA A 478 14.43 -29.81 51.44
C ALA A 478 14.37 -28.29 51.57
N ALA A 479 13.88 -27.56 50.56
CA ALA A 479 13.73 -26.10 50.61
C ALA A 479 12.76 -25.65 51.71
N LYS A 480 11.66 -26.39 51.94
CA LYS A 480 10.74 -26.16 53.06
C LYS A 480 11.43 -26.38 54.41
N ALA A 481 12.22 -27.44 54.55
CA ALA A 481 12.97 -27.72 55.78
C ALA A 481 14.03 -26.64 56.10
N LEU A 482 14.59 -25.99 55.06
CA LEU A 482 15.51 -24.87 55.18
C LEU A 482 14.82 -23.52 55.47
N GLY A 483 13.50 -23.48 55.63
CA GLY A 483 12.74 -22.28 55.99
C GLY A 483 12.56 -21.26 54.85
N VAL A 484 12.72 -21.68 53.59
CA VAL A 484 12.47 -20.80 52.44
C VAL A 484 10.97 -20.44 52.39
N LYS A 485 10.67 -19.15 52.20
CA LYS A 485 9.26 -18.68 52.08
C LYS A 485 8.58 -19.34 50.88
N GLU A 486 7.29 -19.68 51.03
CA GLU A 486 6.48 -20.36 49.99
C GLU A 486 6.58 -19.70 48.61
N PHE A 487 6.48 -18.37 48.53
CA PHE A 487 6.61 -17.65 47.26
C PHE A 487 8.03 -17.73 46.67
N GLY A 488 9.05 -17.79 47.54
CA GLY A 488 10.43 -18.04 47.14
C GLY A 488 10.63 -19.46 46.59
N ILE A 489 9.94 -20.45 47.16
CA ILE A 489 9.92 -21.83 46.66
C ILE A 489 9.33 -21.89 45.25
N ILE A 490 8.17 -21.24 45.04
CA ILE A 490 7.52 -21.19 43.73
C ILE A 490 8.46 -20.54 42.69
N LEU A 491 8.95 -19.32 42.95
CA LEU A 491 9.71 -18.57 41.94
C LEU A 491 11.14 -19.09 41.68
N ARG A 492 11.84 -19.56 42.71
CA ARG A 492 13.28 -19.92 42.58
C ARG A 492 13.53 -21.40 42.40
N HIS A 493 12.56 -22.26 42.72
CA HIS A 493 12.76 -23.71 42.69
C HIS A 493 11.77 -24.42 41.77
N ILE A 494 10.48 -24.05 41.79
CA ILE A 494 9.46 -24.75 40.97
C ILE A 494 9.36 -24.16 39.55
N LEU A 495 9.16 -22.85 39.41
CA LEU A 495 9.00 -22.21 38.09
C LEU A 495 10.19 -22.47 37.15
N PRO A 496 11.46 -22.43 37.60
CA PRO A 496 12.59 -22.75 36.73
C PRO A 496 12.55 -24.18 36.16
N ASN A 497 11.96 -25.14 36.88
CA ASN A 497 11.85 -26.53 36.41
C ASN A 497 10.72 -26.72 35.40
N ILE A 498 9.73 -25.83 35.38
CA ILE A 498 8.58 -25.91 34.45
C ILE A 498 8.61 -24.80 33.38
N ILE A 499 9.66 -23.98 33.34
CA ILE A 499 9.80 -22.85 32.41
C ILE A 499 9.64 -23.29 30.96
N THR A 500 10.08 -24.49 30.69
CA THR A 500 10.07 -25.14 29.40
C THR A 500 8.63 -25.42 28.93
N VAL A 501 7.74 -25.85 29.83
CA VAL A 501 6.29 -25.99 29.56
C VAL A 501 5.63 -24.63 29.33
N ILE A 502 6.05 -23.61 30.08
CA ILE A 502 5.55 -22.23 29.94
C ILE A 502 5.91 -21.68 28.55
N ILE A 503 7.17 -21.84 28.12
CA ILE A 503 7.66 -21.36 26.82
C ILE A 503 6.92 -22.02 25.67
N VAL A 504 6.76 -23.35 25.67
CA VAL A 504 6.02 -24.08 24.63
C VAL A 504 4.61 -23.53 24.48
N ASN A 505 3.88 -23.39 25.59
CA ASN A 505 2.50 -22.92 25.55
C ASN A 505 2.41 -21.45 25.16
N ALA A 506 3.33 -20.60 25.63
CA ALA A 506 3.38 -19.20 25.21
C ALA A 506 3.58 -19.08 23.68
N THR A 507 4.40 -19.95 23.07
CA THR A 507 4.59 -19.98 21.61
C THR A 507 3.30 -20.40 20.87
N LEU A 508 2.60 -21.44 21.34
CA LEU A 508 1.33 -21.88 20.73
C LEU A 508 0.20 -20.85 20.94
N ASP A 509 0.16 -20.23 22.11
CA ASP A 509 -0.78 -19.15 22.43
C ASP A 509 -0.51 -17.92 21.55
N PHE A 510 0.74 -17.68 21.15
CA PHE A 510 1.09 -16.57 20.25
C PHE A 510 0.45 -16.73 18.89
N ALA A 511 0.56 -17.92 18.28
CA ALA A 511 -0.13 -18.23 17.04
C ALA A 511 -1.65 -18.11 17.19
N THR A 512 -2.21 -18.57 18.31
CA THR A 512 -3.65 -18.50 18.60
C THR A 512 -4.14 -17.06 18.77
N CYS A 513 -3.38 -16.21 19.46
CA CYS A 513 -3.70 -14.79 19.65
C CYS A 513 -3.64 -14.03 18.32
N MET A 514 -2.65 -14.31 17.47
CA MET A 514 -2.58 -13.75 16.11
C MET A 514 -3.80 -14.16 15.27
N LEU A 515 -4.16 -15.44 15.27
CA LEU A 515 -5.36 -15.96 14.59
C LEU A 515 -6.64 -15.28 15.08
N THR A 516 -6.75 -15.09 16.39
CA THR A 516 -7.94 -14.50 17.01
C THR A 516 -8.05 -13.00 16.70
N GLU A 517 -6.95 -12.26 16.81
CA GLU A 517 -6.88 -10.84 16.41
C GLU A 517 -7.27 -10.68 14.94
N SER A 518 -6.63 -11.45 14.06
CA SER A 518 -6.85 -11.29 12.62
C SER A 518 -8.26 -11.72 12.21
N SER A 519 -8.85 -12.71 12.88
CA SER A 519 -10.27 -13.07 12.68
C SER A 519 -11.21 -11.92 13.08
N LEU A 520 -10.91 -11.23 14.18
CA LEU A 520 -11.69 -10.08 14.65
C LEU A 520 -11.56 -8.89 13.69
N SER A 521 -10.34 -8.61 13.22
CA SER A 521 -10.03 -7.57 12.23
C SER A 521 -10.63 -7.86 10.85
N PHE A 522 -10.67 -9.14 10.43
CA PHE A 522 -11.33 -9.59 9.20
C PHE A 522 -12.85 -9.29 9.19
N ILE A 523 -13.51 -9.42 10.34
CA ILE A 523 -14.96 -9.13 10.49
C ILE A 523 -15.19 -7.63 10.79
N GLY A 524 -14.14 -6.83 10.97
CA GLY A 524 -14.22 -5.38 11.16
C GLY A 524 -14.42 -4.94 12.62
N PHE A 525 -14.27 -5.84 13.60
CA PHE A 525 -14.37 -5.51 15.03
C PHE A 525 -13.00 -5.39 15.71
N GLY A 526 -11.92 -5.65 14.98
CA GLY A 526 -10.54 -5.61 15.48
C GLY A 526 -9.89 -4.25 15.22
N VAL A 527 -8.67 -4.28 14.72
CA VAL A 527 -7.97 -3.09 14.24
C VAL A 527 -8.65 -2.63 12.95
N THR A 528 -9.19 -1.42 12.98
CA THR A 528 -9.90 -0.82 11.85
C THR A 528 -8.93 -0.13 10.90
N GLU A 529 -9.37 0.14 9.69
CA GLU A 529 -8.68 1.07 8.78
C GLU A 529 -8.59 2.46 9.43
N PRO A 530 -7.52 3.25 9.21
CA PRO A 530 -6.47 3.11 8.20
C PRO A 530 -5.33 2.14 8.52
N ASN A 531 -5.16 1.72 9.77
CA ASN A 531 -4.05 0.82 10.14
C ASN A 531 -4.24 -0.56 9.51
N ALA A 532 -3.21 -1.04 8.81
CA ALA A 532 -3.23 -2.38 8.26
C ALA A 532 -3.00 -3.43 9.36
N THR A 533 -3.69 -4.57 9.23
CA THR A 533 -3.39 -5.85 9.88
C THR A 533 -3.59 -6.95 8.85
N TRP A 534 -2.96 -8.10 9.01
CA TRP A 534 -3.23 -9.21 8.08
C TRP A 534 -4.72 -9.60 8.08
N GLY A 535 -5.39 -9.49 9.23
CA GLY A 535 -6.82 -9.70 9.33
C GLY A 535 -7.67 -8.73 8.49
N ASN A 536 -7.49 -7.42 8.66
CA ASN A 536 -8.32 -6.45 7.94
C ASN A 536 -8.00 -6.36 6.45
N MET A 537 -6.77 -6.65 6.03
CA MET A 537 -6.42 -6.76 4.60
C MET A 537 -7.22 -7.88 3.91
N LEU A 538 -7.63 -8.90 4.65
CA LEU A 538 -8.46 -10.00 4.14
C LEU A 538 -9.94 -9.66 4.07
N ASN A 539 -10.42 -8.57 4.68
CA ASN A 539 -11.86 -8.23 4.72
C ASN A 539 -12.50 -8.24 3.33
N GLY A 540 -11.79 -7.72 2.32
CA GLY A 540 -12.25 -7.70 0.93
C GLY A 540 -12.58 -9.09 0.35
N ALA A 541 -12.03 -10.18 0.90
CA ALA A 541 -12.34 -11.56 0.50
C ALA A 541 -13.80 -11.97 0.77
N GLN A 542 -14.55 -11.20 1.57
CA GLN A 542 -15.99 -11.39 1.76
C GLN A 542 -16.81 -11.02 0.51
N ASN A 543 -16.23 -10.24 -0.41
CA ASN A 543 -16.88 -9.84 -1.66
C ASN A 543 -16.45 -10.76 -2.83
N GLY A 544 -17.43 -11.42 -3.46
CA GLY A 544 -17.18 -12.31 -4.60
C GLY A 544 -16.45 -11.64 -5.77
N GLN A 545 -16.67 -10.34 -6.01
CA GLN A 545 -15.96 -9.60 -7.06
C GLN A 545 -14.46 -9.49 -6.79
N VAL A 546 -14.06 -9.38 -5.52
CA VAL A 546 -12.64 -9.31 -5.12
C VAL A 546 -11.98 -10.67 -5.30
N ILE A 547 -12.67 -11.75 -4.97
CA ILE A 547 -12.18 -13.11 -5.18
C ILE A 547 -11.95 -13.39 -6.67
N GLU A 548 -12.87 -12.95 -7.52
CA GLU A 548 -12.83 -13.21 -8.97
C GLU A 548 -11.81 -12.31 -9.71
N ASN A 549 -11.83 -11.00 -9.46
CA ASN A 549 -11.10 -10.03 -10.29
C ASN A 549 -9.83 -9.47 -9.63
N TYR A 550 -9.73 -9.51 -8.31
CA TYR A 550 -8.67 -8.82 -7.55
C TYR A 550 -7.93 -9.77 -6.61
N TRP A 551 -7.48 -10.90 -7.16
CA TRP A 551 -6.92 -12.02 -6.39
C TRP A 551 -5.75 -11.63 -5.47
N TRP A 552 -4.92 -10.66 -5.88
CA TRP A 552 -3.75 -10.22 -5.12
C TRP A 552 -4.12 -9.60 -3.76
N ARG A 553 -5.30 -8.97 -3.67
CA ARG A 553 -5.76 -8.29 -2.44
C ARG A 553 -5.92 -9.25 -1.27
N TRP A 554 -6.34 -10.49 -1.52
CA TRP A 554 -6.54 -11.49 -0.47
C TRP A 554 -5.45 -12.57 -0.46
N LEU A 555 -4.86 -12.91 -1.61
CA LEU A 555 -3.92 -14.02 -1.72
C LEU A 555 -2.60 -13.72 -1.00
N PHE A 556 -1.98 -12.55 -1.23
CA PHE A 556 -0.71 -12.21 -0.59
C PHE A 556 -0.83 -12.14 0.94
N PRO A 557 -1.83 -11.44 1.53
CA PRO A 557 -2.02 -11.47 2.97
C PRO A 557 -2.32 -12.86 3.53
N SER A 558 -3.12 -13.67 2.82
CA SER A 558 -3.45 -15.03 3.26
C SER A 558 -2.21 -15.93 3.32
N ILE A 559 -1.36 -15.88 2.29
CA ILE A 559 -0.13 -16.68 2.23
C ILE A 559 0.84 -16.26 3.31
N ALA A 560 1.11 -14.95 3.45
CA ALA A 560 2.03 -14.45 4.47
C ALA A 560 1.56 -14.83 5.88
N PHE A 561 0.26 -14.63 6.15
CA PHE A 561 -0.33 -14.97 7.43
C PHE A 561 -0.33 -16.47 7.72
N GLY A 562 -0.69 -17.29 6.72
CA GLY A 562 -0.70 -18.74 6.83
C GLY A 562 0.68 -19.32 7.07
N ILE A 563 1.68 -18.91 6.29
CA ILE A 563 3.08 -19.35 6.47
C ILE A 563 3.59 -18.93 7.84
N CYS A 564 3.35 -17.68 8.26
CA CYS A 564 3.77 -17.20 9.58
C CYS A 564 3.16 -18.04 10.72
N THR A 565 1.86 -18.32 10.64
CA THR A 565 1.13 -19.10 11.65
C THR A 565 1.62 -20.55 11.73
N ILE A 566 1.78 -21.20 10.58
CA ILE A 566 2.33 -22.57 10.50
C ILE A 566 3.74 -22.60 11.06
N SER A 567 4.58 -21.63 10.70
CA SER A 567 5.97 -21.53 11.14
C SER A 567 6.09 -21.45 12.66
N ILE A 568 5.28 -20.63 13.32
CA ILE A 568 5.27 -20.52 14.79
C ILE A 568 4.78 -21.82 15.45
N ASN A 569 3.74 -22.45 14.90
CA ASN A 569 3.25 -23.72 15.45
C ASN A 569 4.30 -24.83 15.34
N CYS A 570 5.02 -24.92 14.21
CA CYS A 570 6.14 -25.85 14.07
C CYS A 570 7.24 -25.60 15.10
N VAL A 571 7.53 -24.34 15.44
CA VAL A 571 8.48 -24.00 16.51
C VAL A 571 7.94 -24.44 17.87
N GLY A 572 6.66 -24.22 18.15
CA GLY A 572 6.01 -24.65 19.41
C GLY A 572 6.03 -26.17 19.59
N ASP A 573 5.69 -26.91 18.54
CA ASP A 573 5.69 -28.38 18.54
C ASP A 573 7.11 -28.93 18.64
N GLY A 574 8.07 -28.39 17.89
CA GLY A 574 9.47 -28.80 18.01
C GLY A 574 10.05 -28.54 19.40
N LEU A 575 9.68 -27.42 20.03
CA LEU A 575 10.04 -27.16 21.43
C LEU A 575 9.41 -28.23 22.32
N ARG A 576 8.12 -28.54 22.16
CA ARG A 576 7.43 -29.57 22.93
C ARG A 576 8.10 -30.94 22.82
N ASP A 577 8.41 -31.37 21.60
CA ASP A 577 8.99 -32.68 21.32
C ASP A 577 10.42 -32.80 21.86
N ALA A 578 11.18 -31.71 21.85
CA ALA A 578 12.51 -31.64 22.45
C ALA A 578 12.50 -31.79 23.99
N ILE A 579 11.35 -31.65 24.62
CA ILE A 579 11.17 -31.66 26.08
C ILE A 579 10.57 -32.99 26.55
N ASP A 580 9.74 -33.64 25.74
CA ASP A 580 9.13 -34.92 26.07
C ASP A 580 10.21 -36.03 26.10
N PRO A 581 10.50 -36.64 27.27
CA PRO A 581 11.51 -37.70 27.37
C PRO A 581 11.17 -38.94 26.52
N LYS A 582 9.89 -39.13 26.16
CA LYS A 582 9.41 -40.28 25.38
C LYS A 582 9.52 -40.08 23.86
N SER A 583 9.84 -38.88 23.38
CA SER A 583 10.02 -38.64 21.94
C SER A 583 11.27 -39.36 21.40
N LYS A 584 12.25 -39.66 22.26
CA LYS A 584 13.49 -40.38 21.93
C LYS A 584 13.32 -41.90 21.71
N GLU A 585 12.16 -42.49 22.03
CA GLU A 585 11.90 -43.93 21.84
C GLU A 585 11.18 -44.27 20.51
N ARG A 586 10.85 -43.28 19.69
CA ARG A 586 10.25 -43.44 18.36
C ARG A 586 11.23 -43.04 17.27
#